data_AF-A0A3B1B9P0-F1
#
_entry.id   AF-A0A3B1B9P0-F1
#
_cell.length_a   1.000
_cell.length_b   1.000
_cell.length_c   1.000
_cell.angle_alpha   90.00
_cell.angle_beta   90.00
_cell.angle_gamma   90.00
#
_symmetry.space_group_name_H-M   'P 1'
#
loop_
_entity.id
_entity.type
_entity.pdbx_description
1 polymer ?
#
loop_
_entity_poly.entity_id
_entity_poly.type
_entity_poly.pdbx_seq_one_letter_code
_entity_poly.pdbx_strand_id
1 'polypeptide(L)'
;MRQHQFVCAITVSILLSIPLIPFAAYPATDQEFAVILNLSGKQRMLTQKMSKEILLVASGVDASANKANLKKTADLFDKTLKGLIAGDADLGLVAAENKKIVKQLKKVQGLWGSFRKNVDAVLGGDTSKPVLEKVAKENLPLLKNMNRCVKMFENDAKKGGGAKMGAGMATVINLAGKQRMLTQKMTKELLLVANGINADKNKLNLKKTASLFDRTLKGLLDGDKDLELPGTHDDAIRAQLATVAKLWQGYKPLVDKVVASSSNDVSPVDLGVAAKVNLPLLKNMNKAVGMYQKSVK
;
A
#
# COMPACT_ATOMS: atom_id res chain seq x y z
N MET A 1 -56.30 13.63 -70.42
CA MET A 1 -56.85 13.19 -69.12
C MET A 1 -56.19 11.87 -68.72
N ARG A 2 -55.44 11.86 -67.62
CA ARG A 2 -55.02 10.70 -66.76
C ARG A 2 -53.87 11.18 -65.86
N GLN A 3 -54.22 11.79 -64.74
CA GLN A 3 -54.15 11.25 -63.37
C GLN A 3 -52.71 11.06 -62.87
N HIS A 4 -52.25 12.05 -62.10
CA HIS A 4 -51.07 11.95 -61.23
C HIS A 4 -51.40 11.05 -60.03
N GLN A 5 -50.70 9.93 -59.89
CA GLN A 5 -50.71 9.15 -58.65
C GLN A 5 -49.63 9.70 -57.71
N PHE A 6 -50.06 10.31 -56.60
CA PHE A 6 -49.20 10.60 -55.46
C PHE A 6 -49.01 9.30 -54.67
N VAL A 7 -47.77 8.78 -54.64
CA VAL A 7 -47.38 7.69 -53.75
C VAL A 7 -46.95 8.31 -52.42
N CYS A 8 -47.78 8.18 -51.40
CA CYS A 8 -47.49 8.58 -50.04
C CYS A 8 -46.63 7.48 -49.38
N ALA A 9 -45.33 7.73 -49.22
CA ALA A 9 -44.43 6.80 -48.54
C ALA A 9 -44.62 6.91 -47.03
N ILE A 10 -45.34 5.96 -46.43
CA ILE A 10 -45.42 5.80 -44.97
C ILE A 10 -44.15 5.09 -44.52
N THR A 11 -43.17 5.83 -44.02
CA THR A 11 -42.01 5.27 -43.32
C THR A 11 -42.44 4.85 -41.91
N VAL A 12 -42.60 3.55 -41.70
CA VAL A 12 -42.77 2.96 -40.36
C VAL A 12 -41.39 2.89 -39.70
N SER A 13 -41.09 3.83 -38.81
CA SER A 13 -39.89 3.75 -37.95
C SER A 13 -40.12 2.73 -36.84
N ILE A 14 -39.57 1.53 -37.01
CA ILE A 14 -39.53 0.50 -35.97
C ILE A 14 -38.44 0.89 -34.96
N LEU A 15 -38.84 1.46 -33.83
CA LEU A 15 -37.99 1.64 -32.66
C LEU A 15 -37.71 0.27 -32.02
N LEU A 16 -36.59 -0.36 -32.41
CA LEU A 16 -36.04 -1.53 -31.71
C LEU A 16 -35.52 -1.08 -30.34
N SER A 17 -36.36 -1.22 -29.31
CA SER A 17 -35.94 -1.12 -27.91
C SER A 17 -35.05 -2.32 -27.58
N ILE A 18 -33.73 -2.14 -27.67
CA ILE A 18 -32.77 -3.13 -27.16
C ILE A 18 -32.96 -3.17 -25.64
N PRO A 19 -33.40 -4.30 -25.04
CA PRO A 19 -33.46 -4.39 -23.59
C PRO A 19 -32.04 -4.24 -23.03
N LEU A 20 -31.87 -3.26 -22.15
CA LEU A 20 -30.64 -3.08 -21.38
C LEU A 20 -30.53 -4.28 -20.43
N ILE A 21 -29.85 -5.34 -20.86
CA ILE A 21 -29.55 -6.48 -19.99
C ILE A 21 -28.58 -5.95 -18.93
N PRO A 22 -28.97 -5.89 -17.64
CA PRO A 22 -28.02 -5.51 -16.61
C PRO A 22 -26.86 -6.49 -16.65
N PHE A 23 -25.65 -5.98 -16.84
CA PHE A 23 -24.43 -6.76 -16.67
C PHE A 23 -24.49 -7.38 -15.27
N ALA A 24 -24.65 -8.71 -15.20
CA ALA A 24 -24.55 -9.41 -13.93
C ALA A 24 -23.15 -9.13 -13.37
N ALA A 25 -23.09 -8.57 -12.17
CA ALA A 25 -21.83 -8.40 -11.47
C ALA A 25 -21.32 -9.80 -11.13
N TYR A 26 -20.28 -10.25 -11.86
CA TYR A 26 -19.62 -11.51 -11.57
C TYR A 26 -18.70 -11.30 -10.36
N PRO A 27 -18.65 -12.26 -9.42
CA PRO A 27 -17.69 -12.18 -8.34
C PRO A 27 -16.27 -12.09 -8.91
N ALA A 28 -15.44 -11.24 -8.31
CA ALA A 28 -14.07 -11.05 -8.74
C ALA A 28 -13.32 -12.39 -8.77
N THR A 29 -12.51 -12.62 -9.81
CA THR A 29 -11.66 -13.79 -9.96
C THR A 29 -10.57 -13.85 -8.88
N ASP A 30 -9.96 -15.02 -8.69
CA ASP A 30 -8.80 -15.18 -7.80
C ASP A 30 -7.68 -14.20 -8.16
N GLN A 31 -7.40 -14.01 -9.46
CA GLN A 31 -6.38 -13.06 -9.88
C GLN A 31 -6.76 -11.60 -9.56
N GLU A 32 -8.02 -11.22 -9.74
CA GLU A 32 -8.51 -9.88 -9.38
C GLU A 32 -8.45 -9.66 -7.85
N PHE A 33 -8.79 -10.67 -7.04
CA PHE A 33 -8.58 -10.61 -5.59
C PHE A 33 -7.10 -10.45 -5.21
N ALA A 34 -6.19 -11.09 -5.93
CA ALA A 34 -4.77 -10.99 -5.67
C ALA A 34 -4.27 -9.56 -5.94
N VAL A 35 -4.77 -8.95 -7.03
CA VAL A 35 -4.53 -7.53 -7.36
C VAL A 35 -5.12 -6.62 -6.28
N ILE A 36 -6.36 -6.85 -5.84
CA ILE A 36 -6.99 -6.07 -4.77
C ILE A 36 -6.20 -6.15 -3.46
N LEU A 37 -5.78 -7.35 -3.03
CA LEU A 37 -4.96 -7.53 -1.82
C LEU A 37 -3.59 -6.86 -1.95
N ASN A 38 -2.95 -6.99 -3.11
CA ASN A 38 -1.70 -6.28 -3.37
C ASN A 38 -1.90 -4.76 -3.31
N LEU A 39 -2.85 -4.19 -4.04
CA LEU A 39 -3.00 -2.74 -4.14
C LEU A 39 -3.55 -2.12 -2.85
N SER A 40 -4.51 -2.76 -2.16
CA SER A 40 -4.95 -2.34 -0.82
C SER A 40 -3.80 -2.46 0.21
N GLY A 41 -2.98 -3.51 0.12
CA GLY A 41 -1.76 -3.64 0.91
C GLY A 41 -0.75 -2.52 0.63
N LYS A 42 -0.66 -2.08 -0.63
CA LYS A 42 0.26 -1.02 -1.11
C LYS A 42 -0.12 0.32 -0.51
N GLN A 43 -1.42 0.61 -0.36
CA GLN A 43 -1.90 1.82 0.31
C GLN A 43 -1.29 1.98 1.71
N ARG A 44 -1.20 0.90 2.51
CA ARG A 44 -0.53 0.95 3.82
C ARG A 44 0.93 1.36 3.73
N MET A 45 1.63 0.85 2.72
CA MET A 45 3.04 1.21 2.47
C MET A 45 3.14 2.68 2.05
N LEU A 46 2.26 3.15 1.16
CA LEU A 46 2.26 4.52 0.66
C LEU A 46 2.03 5.54 1.78
N THR A 47 1.17 5.26 2.79
CA THR A 47 1.05 6.16 3.95
C THR A 47 2.36 6.33 4.69
N GLN A 48 3.11 5.24 4.89
CA GLN A 48 4.41 5.28 5.56
C GLN A 48 5.48 5.95 4.69
N LYS A 49 5.46 5.68 3.38
CA LYS A 49 6.38 6.24 2.40
C LYS A 49 6.22 7.76 2.30
N MET A 50 4.99 8.29 2.27
CA MET A 50 4.76 9.74 2.28
C MET A 50 5.32 10.41 3.54
N SER A 51 5.05 9.84 4.73
CA SER A 51 5.62 10.39 5.97
C SER A 51 7.15 10.33 5.99
N LYS A 52 7.75 9.25 5.47
CA LYS A 52 9.21 9.13 5.33
C LYS A 52 9.76 10.21 4.39
N GLU A 53 9.14 10.39 3.21
CA GLU A 53 9.54 11.39 2.22
C GLU A 53 9.43 12.81 2.78
N ILE A 54 8.35 13.14 3.51
CA ILE A 54 8.19 14.41 4.22
C ILE A 54 9.35 14.65 5.19
N LEU A 55 9.69 13.65 6.02
CA LEU A 55 10.74 13.80 7.01
C LEU A 55 12.14 13.89 6.36
N LEU A 56 12.37 13.21 5.23
CA LEU A 56 13.61 13.36 4.47
C LEU A 56 13.74 14.77 3.87
N VAL A 57 12.64 15.35 3.37
CA VAL A 57 12.62 16.75 2.91
C VAL A 57 12.96 17.68 4.08
N ALA A 58 12.32 17.51 5.24
CA ALA A 58 12.58 18.33 6.42
C ALA A 58 14.00 18.21 6.95
N SER A 59 14.62 17.02 6.85
CA SER A 59 16.02 16.80 7.24
C SER A 59 17.04 17.16 6.14
N GLY A 60 16.61 17.77 5.03
CA GLY A 60 17.50 18.19 3.94
C GLY A 60 18.11 17.05 3.12
N VAL A 61 17.71 15.80 3.36
CA VAL A 61 18.26 14.62 2.68
C VAL A 61 17.60 14.48 1.32
N ASP A 62 18.36 14.74 0.25
CA ASP A 62 17.88 14.70 -1.14
C ASP A 62 16.53 15.42 -1.32
N ALA A 63 16.38 16.60 -0.70
CA ALA A 63 15.08 17.24 -0.48
C ALA A 63 14.28 17.44 -1.78
N SER A 64 14.92 17.89 -2.86
CA SER A 64 14.27 18.04 -4.17
C SER A 64 13.73 16.71 -4.72
N ALA A 65 14.54 15.65 -4.67
CA ALA A 65 14.14 14.33 -5.11
C ALA A 65 13.02 13.75 -4.23
N ASN A 66 13.09 13.92 -2.90
CA ASN A 66 12.04 13.47 -1.99
C ASN A 66 10.74 14.26 -2.14
N LYS A 67 10.80 15.55 -2.50
CA LYS A 67 9.61 16.35 -2.85
C LYS A 67 8.93 15.84 -4.12
N ALA A 68 9.70 15.54 -5.16
CA ALA A 68 9.18 14.92 -6.38
C ALA A 68 8.59 13.53 -6.12
N ASN A 69 9.25 12.72 -5.29
CA ASN A 69 8.77 11.41 -4.88
C ASN A 69 7.49 11.51 -4.04
N LEU A 70 7.40 12.46 -3.12
CA LEU A 70 6.21 12.71 -2.29
C LEU A 70 4.99 12.98 -3.15
N LYS A 71 5.12 13.86 -4.16
CA LYS A 71 4.05 14.13 -5.12
C LYS A 71 3.58 12.84 -5.81
N LYS A 72 4.52 12.07 -6.39
CA LYS A 72 4.21 10.81 -7.08
C LYS A 72 3.56 9.79 -6.14
N THR A 73 4.01 9.68 -4.89
CA THR A 73 3.46 8.78 -3.88
C THR A 73 2.02 9.16 -3.52
N ALA A 74 1.75 10.47 -3.35
CA ALA A 74 0.43 10.98 -3.04
C ALA A 74 -0.57 10.78 -4.20
N ASP A 75 -0.15 11.10 -5.43
CA ASP A 75 -0.97 10.89 -6.63
C ASP A 75 -1.31 9.40 -6.80
N LEU A 76 -0.34 8.51 -6.57
CA LEU A 76 -0.55 7.07 -6.62
C LEU A 76 -1.47 6.56 -5.50
N PHE A 77 -1.34 7.11 -4.28
CA PHE A 77 -2.24 6.79 -3.19
C PHE A 77 -3.69 7.12 -3.57
N ASP A 78 -3.91 8.35 -4.07
CA ASP A 78 -5.21 8.84 -4.47
C ASP A 78 -5.84 8.02 -5.61
N LYS A 79 -5.10 7.78 -6.70
CA LYS A 79 -5.57 6.96 -7.85
C LYS A 79 -5.99 5.57 -7.38
N THR A 80 -5.13 4.90 -6.62
CA THR A 80 -5.42 3.54 -6.15
C THR A 80 -6.55 3.50 -5.13
N LEU A 81 -6.70 4.48 -4.23
CA LEU A 81 -7.82 4.53 -3.30
C LEU A 81 -9.15 4.70 -4.04
N LYS A 82 -9.20 5.56 -5.06
CA LYS A 82 -10.37 5.71 -5.94
C LYS A 82 -10.67 4.41 -6.69
N GLY A 83 -9.64 3.78 -7.26
CA GLY A 83 -9.78 2.49 -7.95
C GLY A 83 -10.29 1.37 -7.04
N LEU A 84 -9.87 1.32 -5.78
CA LEU A 84 -10.39 0.33 -4.81
C LEU A 84 -11.87 0.54 -4.48
N ILE A 85 -12.41 1.75 -4.67
CA ILE A 85 -13.81 2.08 -4.41
C ILE A 85 -14.66 1.82 -5.66
N ALA A 86 -14.21 2.31 -6.82
CA ALA A 86 -15.03 2.42 -8.03
C ALA A 86 -14.55 1.55 -9.20
N GLY A 87 -13.44 0.81 -9.04
CA GLY A 87 -12.75 0.15 -10.14
C GLY A 87 -11.79 1.10 -10.86
N ASP A 88 -10.75 0.53 -11.48
CA ASP A 88 -9.78 1.23 -12.32
C ASP A 88 -9.11 0.19 -13.25
N ALA A 89 -9.44 0.24 -14.54
CA ALA A 89 -8.97 -0.74 -15.51
C ALA A 89 -7.44 -0.70 -15.70
N ASP A 90 -6.82 0.49 -15.64
CA ASP A 90 -5.36 0.63 -15.75
C ASP A 90 -4.64 -0.08 -14.60
N LEU A 91 -5.27 -0.11 -13.43
CA LEU A 91 -4.77 -0.76 -12.23
C LEU A 91 -5.19 -2.23 -12.12
N GLY A 92 -6.02 -2.73 -13.04
CA GLY A 92 -6.63 -4.06 -12.94
C GLY A 92 -7.54 -4.20 -11.70
N LEU A 93 -8.15 -3.10 -11.25
CA LEU A 93 -9.04 -3.08 -10.10
C LEU A 93 -10.48 -3.16 -10.55
N VAL A 94 -11.19 -4.16 -10.03
CA VAL A 94 -12.65 -4.19 -10.03
C VAL A 94 -13.19 -3.42 -8.83
N ALA A 95 -14.41 -2.88 -8.95
CA ALA A 95 -15.04 -2.12 -7.88
C ALA A 95 -15.33 -3.00 -6.66
N ALA A 96 -15.21 -2.44 -5.46
CA ALA A 96 -15.58 -3.16 -4.25
C ALA A 96 -17.11 -3.27 -4.12
N GLU A 97 -17.64 -4.48 -4.18
CA GLU A 97 -19.09 -4.73 -4.08
C GLU A 97 -19.58 -4.76 -2.62
N ASN A 98 -18.73 -5.24 -1.71
CA ASN A 98 -19.07 -5.36 -0.31
C ASN A 98 -19.26 -3.97 0.32
N LYS A 99 -20.51 -3.60 0.60
CA LYS A 99 -20.91 -2.30 1.18
C LYS A 99 -20.15 -1.96 2.47
N LYS A 100 -19.77 -2.95 3.29
CA LYS A 100 -18.97 -2.72 4.51
C LYS A 100 -17.54 -2.29 4.15
N ILE A 101 -16.93 -2.92 3.15
CA ILE A 101 -15.61 -2.55 2.63
C ILE A 101 -15.66 -1.14 2.04
N VAL A 102 -16.65 -0.83 1.19
CA VAL A 102 -16.83 0.51 0.61
C VAL A 102 -16.96 1.58 1.71
N LYS A 103 -17.76 1.33 2.75
CA LYS A 103 -17.89 2.25 3.89
C LYS A 103 -16.55 2.48 4.60
N GLN A 104 -15.75 1.44 4.78
CA GLN A 104 -14.43 1.54 5.39
C GLN A 104 -13.43 2.29 4.48
N LEU A 105 -13.47 2.10 3.16
CA LEU A 105 -12.67 2.86 2.19
C LEU A 105 -13.06 4.35 2.17
N LYS A 106 -14.35 4.69 2.25
CA LYS A 106 -14.79 6.09 2.40
C LYS A 106 -14.28 6.73 3.69
N LYS A 107 -14.20 5.97 4.79
CA LYS A 107 -13.55 6.44 6.02
C LYS A 107 -12.06 6.73 5.81
N VAL A 108 -11.35 5.87 5.07
CA VAL A 108 -9.96 6.13 4.68
C VAL A 108 -9.87 7.39 3.82
N GLN A 109 -10.78 7.59 2.86
CA GLN A 109 -10.81 8.76 2.00
C GLN A 109 -10.92 10.06 2.81
N GLY A 110 -11.75 10.09 3.86
CA GLY A 110 -11.82 11.23 4.78
C GLY A 110 -10.50 11.48 5.54
N LEU A 111 -9.89 10.42 6.08
CA LEU A 111 -8.58 10.52 6.76
C LEU A 111 -7.46 10.95 5.80
N TRP A 112 -7.53 10.49 4.56
CA TRP A 112 -6.62 10.89 3.50
C TRP A 112 -6.76 12.37 3.17
N GLY A 113 -7.99 12.90 3.08
CA GLY A 113 -8.22 14.32 2.85
C GLY A 113 -7.55 15.23 3.89
N SER A 114 -7.57 14.85 5.17
CA SER A 114 -6.82 15.56 6.22
C SER A 114 -5.31 15.41 6.05
N PHE A 115 -4.82 14.18 5.89
CA PHE A 115 -3.40 13.91 5.75
C PHE A 115 -2.79 14.58 4.50
N ARG A 116 -3.56 14.66 3.41
CA ARG A 116 -3.19 15.30 2.14
C ARG A 116 -2.88 16.78 2.32
N LYS A 117 -3.58 17.50 3.21
CA LYS A 117 -3.26 18.89 3.52
C LYS A 117 -1.84 19.05 4.07
N ASN A 118 -1.37 18.11 4.90
CA ASN A 118 0.00 18.13 5.39
C ASN A 118 1.01 17.79 4.28
N VAL A 119 0.66 16.89 3.36
CA VAL A 119 1.46 16.62 2.16
C VAL A 119 1.59 17.89 1.32
N ASP A 120 0.49 18.59 1.08
CA ASP A 120 0.45 19.81 0.26
C ASP A 120 1.23 20.96 0.93
N ALA A 121 1.18 21.09 2.25
CA ALA A 121 2.00 22.06 3.00
C ALA A 121 3.50 21.83 2.74
N VAL A 122 3.98 20.58 2.83
CA VAL A 122 5.39 20.24 2.58
C VAL A 122 5.76 20.41 1.10
N LEU A 123 4.84 20.10 0.17
CA LEU A 123 5.01 20.41 -1.25
C LEU A 123 5.04 21.94 -1.50
N GLY A 124 4.38 22.73 -0.67
CA GLY A 124 4.47 24.19 -0.63
C GLY A 124 5.75 24.73 0.03
N GLY A 125 6.53 23.86 0.68
CA GLY A 125 7.78 24.24 1.36
C GLY A 125 7.67 24.39 2.89
N ASP A 126 6.48 24.19 3.47
CA ASP A 126 6.30 24.20 4.93
C ASP A 126 6.74 22.87 5.54
N THR A 127 7.97 22.85 6.06
CA THR A 127 8.55 21.74 6.84
C THR A 127 8.62 22.07 8.33
N SER A 128 7.76 22.97 8.82
CA SER A 128 7.77 23.38 10.22
C SER A 128 7.44 22.22 11.16
N LYS A 129 7.97 22.29 12.39
CA LYS A 129 7.74 21.26 13.42
C LYS A 129 6.24 20.94 13.65
N PRO A 130 5.31 21.92 13.70
CA PRO A 130 3.89 21.63 13.82
C PRO A 130 3.32 20.79 12.66
N VAL A 131 3.79 21.00 11.42
CA VAL A 131 3.38 20.18 10.26
C VAL A 131 3.90 18.76 10.42
N LEU A 132 5.17 18.58 10.80
CA LEU A 132 5.75 17.25 10.98
C LEU A 132 5.07 16.46 12.12
N GLU A 133 4.68 17.14 13.21
CA GLU A 133 3.91 16.54 14.30
C GLU A 133 2.50 16.13 13.85
N LYS A 134 1.82 16.93 13.02
CA LYS A 134 0.54 16.55 12.39
C LYS A 134 0.70 15.33 11.50
N VAL A 135 1.75 15.28 10.67
CA VAL A 135 2.08 14.11 9.83
C VAL A 135 2.23 12.86 10.69
N ALA A 136 3.00 12.93 11.79
CA ALA A 136 3.18 11.81 12.70
C ALA A 136 1.87 11.36 13.36
N LYS A 137 1.05 12.33 13.80
CA LYS A 137 -0.25 12.09 14.46
C LYS A 137 -1.28 11.46 13.52
N GLU A 138 -1.42 11.96 12.31
CA GLU A 138 -2.45 11.54 11.35
C GLU A 138 -2.06 10.28 10.56
N ASN A 139 -0.76 9.99 10.43
CA ASN A 139 -0.27 8.78 9.77
C ASN A 139 -0.79 7.49 10.43
N LEU A 140 -0.85 7.44 11.77
CA LEU A 140 -1.24 6.22 12.49
C LEU A 140 -2.74 5.87 12.31
N PRO A 141 -3.70 6.79 12.46
CA PRO A 141 -5.10 6.53 12.12
C PRO A 141 -5.28 6.10 10.67
N LEU A 142 -4.60 6.74 9.71
CA LEU A 142 -4.71 6.39 8.29
C LEU A 142 -4.17 4.98 8.03
N LEU A 143 -2.99 4.64 8.59
CA LEU A 143 -2.42 3.28 8.54
C LEU A 143 -3.36 2.24 9.16
N LYS A 144 -3.91 2.52 10.35
CA LYS A 144 -4.81 1.60 11.06
C LYS A 144 -6.09 1.33 10.24
N ASN A 145 -6.67 2.35 9.64
CA ASN A 145 -7.88 2.19 8.82
C ASN A 145 -7.58 1.48 7.50
N MET A 146 -6.42 1.69 6.87
CA MET A 146 -6.01 0.87 5.72
C MET A 146 -5.70 -0.58 6.10
N ASN A 147 -5.09 -0.84 7.26
CA ASN A 147 -4.94 -2.19 7.79
C ASN A 147 -6.30 -2.88 7.96
N ARG A 148 -7.31 -2.15 8.41
CA ARG A 148 -8.67 -2.67 8.51
C ARG A 148 -9.25 -3.01 7.13
N CYS A 149 -9.08 -2.17 6.12
CA CYS A 149 -9.50 -2.48 4.74
C CYS A 149 -8.87 -3.78 4.24
N VAL A 150 -7.55 -3.94 4.39
CA VAL A 150 -6.84 -5.13 3.91
C VAL A 150 -7.36 -6.40 4.58
N LYS A 151 -7.57 -6.38 5.90
CA LYS A 151 -8.17 -7.52 6.62
C LYS A 151 -9.59 -7.82 6.16
N MET A 152 -10.37 -6.79 5.81
CA MET A 152 -11.72 -7.00 5.29
C MET A 152 -11.68 -7.63 3.91
N PHE A 153 -10.80 -7.19 3.00
CA PHE A 153 -10.59 -7.84 1.70
C PHE A 153 -10.08 -9.28 1.83
N GLU A 154 -9.15 -9.52 2.74
CA GLU A 154 -8.64 -10.87 3.03
C GLU A 154 -9.77 -11.80 3.51
N ASN A 155 -10.63 -11.31 4.40
CA ASN A 155 -11.78 -12.09 4.89
C ASN A 155 -12.87 -12.27 3.82
N ASP A 156 -13.03 -11.31 2.92
CA ASP A 156 -13.98 -11.37 1.80
C ASP A 156 -13.52 -12.44 0.79
N ALA A 157 -12.23 -12.46 0.46
CA ALA A 157 -11.61 -13.49 -0.37
C ALA A 157 -11.85 -14.91 0.22
N LYS A 158 -11.66 -15.07 1.54
CA LYS A 158 -11.89 -16.34 2.27
C LYS A 158 -13.34 -16.84 2.25
N LYS A 159 -14.35 -15.98 1.99
CA LYS A 159 -15.78 -16.29 2.19
C LYS A 159 -16.58 -16.59 0.91
N GLY A 160 -15.96 -16.58 -0.26
CA GLY A 160 -16.67 -16.91 -1.51
C GLY A 160 -16.41 -15.98 -2.69
N GLY A 161 -15.40 -15.11 -2.61
CA GLY A 161 -14.92 -14.36 -3.76
C GLY A 161 -13.78 -15.07 -4.52
N GLY A 162 -12.93 -15.83 -3.82
CA GLY A 162 -11.76 -16.49 -4.41
C GLY A 162 -11.66 -17.95 -4.01
N ALA A 163 -12.65 -18.77 -4.38
CA ALA A 163 -12.75 -20.15 -3.92
C ALA A 163 -11.53 -21.03 -4.29
N LYS A 164 -10.67 -20.63 -5.25
CA LYS A 164 -9.40 -21.32 -5.54
C LYS A 164 -8.17 -20.63 -4.93
N MET A 165 -8.21 -19.33 -4.66
CA MET A 165 -7.21 -18.66 -3.85
C MET A 165 -7.36 -19.12 -2.40
N GLY A 166 -6.78 -20.28 -2.09
CA GLY A 166 -6.84 -20.87 -0.77
C GLY A 166 -6.51 -19.83 0.32
N ALA A 167 -7.24 -19.88 1.44
CA ALA A 167 -7.15 -18.90 2.52
C ALA A 167 -5.71 -18.57 2.97
N GLY A 168 -4.80 -19.54 2.88
CA GLY A 168 -3.37 -19.35 3.15
C GLY A 168 -2.68 -18.39 2.18
N MET A 169 -3.02 -18.40 0.89
CA MET A 169 -2.40 -17.54 -0.11
C MET A 169 -2.77 -16.07 0.07
N ALA A 170 -4.03 -15.78 0.42
CA ALA A 170 -4.46 -14.43 0.79
C ALA A 170 -3.67 -13.88 2.00
N THR A 171 -3.47 -14.73 3.03
CA THR A 171 -2.63 -14.40 4.19
C THR A 171 -1.18 -14.13 3.78
N VAL A 172 -0.61 -14.98 2.93
CA VAL A 172 0.77 -14.84 2.40
C VAL A 172 0.94 -13.51 1.64
N ILE A 173 0.04 -13.18 0.70
CA ILE A 173 0.10 -11.90 -0.03
C ILE A 173 -0.03 -10.71 0.93
N ASN A 174 -0.93 -10.78 1.91
CA ASN A 174 -1.10 -9.73 2.91
C ASN A 174 0.19 -9.51 3.73
N LEU A 175 0.80 -10.59 4.23
CA LEU A 175 1.99 -10.52 5.08
C LEU A 175 3.27 -10.17 4.28
N ALA A 176 3.43 -10.68 3.06
CA ALA A 176 4.46 -10.21 2.13
C ALA A 176 4.25 -8.71 1.82
N GLY A 177 3.01 -8.30 1.56
CA GLY A 177 2.64 -6.90 1.36
C GLY A 177 2.86 -6.02 2.60
N LYS A 178 2.85 -6.60 3.80
CA LYS A 178 3.18 -5.92 5.06
C LYS A 178 4.68 -5.67 5.18
N GLN A 179 5.54 -6.57 4.68
CA GLN A 179 6.99 -6.38 4.71
C GLN A 179 7.43 -5.08 4.03
N ARG A 180 6.93 -4.78 2.82
CA ARG A 180 7.25 -3.50 2.15
C ARG A 180 6.81 -2.29 2.97
N MET A 181 5.67 -2.37 3.68
CA MET A 181 5.22 -1.30 4.57
C MET A 181 6.16 -1.16 5.78
N LEU A 182 6.58 -2.28 6.39
CA LEU A 182 7.49 -2.27 7.53
C LEU A 182 8.84 -1.64 7.16
N THR A 183 9.38 -1.87 5.95
CA THR A 183 10.61 -1.17 5.51
C THR A 183 10.45 0.35 5.57
N GLN A 184 9.33 0.88 5.07
CA GLN A 184 9.05 2.32 5.07
C GLN A 184 8.78 2.84 6.48
N LYS A 185 8.07 2.05 7.29
CA LYS A 185 7.73 2.37 8.68
C LYS A 185 8.97 2.47 9.56
N MET A 186 9.94 1.55 9.42
CA MET A 186 11.21 1.60 10.16
C MET A 186 11.95 2.90 9.86
N THR A 187 12.14 3.24 8.58
CA THR A 187 12.84 4.47 8.19
C THR A 187 12.09 5.72 8.65
N LYS A 188 10.75 5.74 8.56
CA LYS A 188 9.93 6.82 9.11
C LYS A 188 10.12 6.96 10.62
N GLU A 189 10.10 5.87 11.38
CA GLU A 189 10.27 5.89 12.84
C GLU A 189 11.65 6.39 13.24
N LEU A 190 12.70 5.94 12.55
CA LEU A 190 14.07 6.47 12.70
C LEU A 190 14.12 7.98 12.43
N LEU A 191 13.48 8.45 11.36
CA LEU A 191 13.44 9.87 11.02
C LEU A 191 12.63 10.70 12.05
N LEU A 192 11.58 10.12 12.64
CA LEU A 192 10.84 10.77 13.73
C LEU A 192 11.71 10.93 14.98
N VAL A 193 12.56 9.94 15.29
CA VAL A 193 13.57 10.06 16.36
C VAL A 193 14.53 11.22 16.05
N ALA A 194 15.08 11.25 14.85
CA ALA A 194 16.04 12.28 14.42
C ALA A 194 15.47 13.70 14.42
N ASN A 195 14.16 13.85 14.19
CA ASN A 195 13.47 15.14 14.24
C ASN A 195 12.92 15.48 15.65
N GLY A 196 13.23 14.69 16.68
CA GLY A 196 12.78 14.91 18.05
C GLY A 196 11.27 14.73 18.27
N ILE A 197 10.57 14.07 17.34
CA ILE A 197 9.11 13.90 17.40
C ILE A 197 8.80 12.60 18.13
N ASN A 198 8.40 12.70 19.40
CA ASN A 198 8.10 11.54 20.26
C ASN A 198 9.23 10.50 20.21
N ALA A 199 10.49 10.94 20.37
CA ALA A 199 11.66 10.14 20.05
C ALA A 199 11.70 8.79 20.79
N ASP A 200 11.52 8.77 22.11
CA ASP A 200 11.57 7.52 22.89
C ASP A 200 10.48 6.52 22.46
N LYS A 201 9.26 7.03 22.21
CA LYS A 201 8.15 6.24 21.68
C LYS A 201 8.49 5.68 20.29
N ASN A 202 9.15 6.46 19.44
CA ASN A 202 9.53 6.02 18.10
C ASN A 202 10.73 5.06 18.11
N LYS A 203 11.66 5.13 19.08
CA LYS A 203 12.67 4.08 19.31
C LYS A 203 12.02 2.75 19.68
N LEU A 204 11.04 2.78 20.60
CA LEU A 204 10.27 1.58 20.97
C LEU A 204 9.48 1.02 19.77
N ASN A 205 8.86 1.89 18.98
CA ASN A 205 8.14 1.48 17.77
C ASN A 205 9.10 0.89 16.73
N LEU A 206 10.27 1.51 16.52
CA LEU A 206 11.29 1.06 15.58
C LEU A 206 11.76 -0.36 15.94
N LYS A 207 12.07 -0.60 17.22
CA LYS A 207 12.40 -1.95 17.73
C LYS A 207 11.31 -2.96 17.40
N LYS A 208 10.05 -2.64 17.71
CA LYS A 208 8.89 -3.51 17.44
C LYS A 208 8.70 -3.76 15.94
N THR A 209 8.87 -2.74 15.11
CA THR A 209 8.76 -2.84 13.65
C THR A 209 9.85 -3.75 13.08
N ALA A 210 11.09 -3.61 13.55
CA ALA A 210 12.22 -4.45 13.14
C ALA A 210 12.00 -5.92 13.52
N SER A 211 11.64 -6.21 14.78
CA SER A 211 11.34 -7.59 15.21
C SER A 211 10.19 -8.22 14.43
N LEU A 212 9.17 -7.43 14.08
CA LEU A 212 8.05 -7.91 13.27
C LEU A 212 8.45 -8.16 11.81
N PHE A 213 9.36 -7.36 11.26
CA PHE A 213 9.95 -7.58 9.94
C PHE A 213 10.72 -8.91 9.94
N ASP A 214 11.65 -9.09 10.89
CA ASP A 214 12.43 -10.32 11.08
C ASP A 214 11.55 -11.57 11.13
N ARG A 215 10.59 -11.59 12.07
CA ARG A 215 9.71 -12.74 12.27
C ARG A 215 8.92 -13.09 11.02
N THR A 216 8.34 -12.08 10.36
CA THR A 216 7.50 -12.32 9.19
C THR A 216 8.32 -12.73 7.97
N LEU A 217 9.53 -12.16 7.77
CA LEU A 217 10.42 -12.58 6.69
C LEU A 217 10.85 -14.04 6.86
N LYS A 218 11.19 -14.45 8.08
CA LYS A 218 11.47 -15.86 8.41
C LYS A 218 10.24 -16.73 8.17
N GLY A 219 9.05 -16.30 8.61
CA GLY A 219 7.80 -17.03 8.38
C GLY A 219 7.45 -17.19 6.89
N LEU A 220 7.78 -16.21 6.04
CA LEU A 220 7.59 -16.32 4.58
C LEU A 220 8.53 -17.35 3.94
N LEU A 221 9.75 -17.50 4.47
CA LEU A 221 10.72 -18.49 4.01
C LEU A 221 10.37 -19.90 4.53
N ASP A 222 10.25 -20.04 5.84
CA ASP A 222 10.32 -21.35 6.51
C ASP A 222 9.02 -21.74 7.22
N GLY A 223 8.02 -20.85 7.21
CA GLY A 223 6.74 -21.04 7.91
C GLY A 223 6.72 -20.42 9.31
N ASP A 224 5.52 -20.02 9.75
CA ASP A 224 5.23 -19.53 11.10
C ASP A 224 3.75 -19.82 11.39
N LYS A 225 3.50 -20.80 12.25
CA LYS A 225 2.14 -21.29 12.55
C LYS A 225 1.24 -20.20 13.14
N ASP A 226 1.76 -19.34 14.01
CA ASP A 226 0.94 -18.28 14.62
C ASP A 226 0.60 -17.17 13.62
N LEU A 227 1.43 -17.00 12.59
CA LEU A 227 1.17 -16.07 11.48
C LEU A 227 0.37 -16.72 10.34
N GLU A 228 -0.01 -17.99 10.48
CA GLU A 228 -0.66 -18.79 9.43
C GLU A 228 0.16 -18.80 8.12
N LEU A 229 1.48 -18.77 8.24
CA LEU A 229 2.40 -18.84 7.11
C LEU A 229 2.88 -20.28 6.90
N PRO A 230 2.61 -20.88 5.73
CA PRO A 230 3.11 -22.22 5.42
C PRO A 230 4.60 -22.24 5.03
N GLY A 231 5.22 -21.07 4.84
CA GLY A 231 6.52 -20.96 4.18
C GLY A 231 6.38 -21.05 2.65
N THR A 232 7.51 -21.11 1.95
CA THR A 232 7.50 -21.27 0.49
C THR A 232 8.57 -22.25 0.00
N HIS A 233 8.19 -23.13 -0.91
CA HIS A 233 9.08 -24.08 -1.59
C HIS A 233 9.40 -23.68 -3.03
N ASP A 234 8.89 -22.53 -3.50
CA ASP A 234 9.21 -22.01 -4.82
C ASP A 234 10.62 -21.41 -4.80
N ASP A 235 11.55 -22.01 -5.53
CA ASP A 235 12.97 -21.62 -5.54
C ASP A 235 13.18 -20.17 -5.95
N ALA A 236 12.39 -19.66 -6.89
CA ALA A 236 12.50 -18.28 -7.35
C ALA A 236 12.04 -17.30 -6.26
N ILE A 237 10.94 -17.60 -5.56
CA ILE A 237 10.46 -16.79 -4.44
C ILE A 237 11.46 -16.87 -3.28
N ARG A 238 12.00 -18.06 -2.95
CA ARG A 238 13.04 -18.21 -1.91
C ARG A 238 14.27 -17.37 -2.21
N ALA A 239 14.79 -17.43 -3.44
CA ALA A 239 15.95 -16.62 -3.87
C ALA A 239 15.66 -15.10 -3.76
N GLN A 240 14.44 -14.68 -4.11
CA GLN A 240 14.04 -13.28 -3.98
C GLN A 240 13.94 -12.84 -2.50
N LEU A 241 13.39 -13.69 -1.61
CA LEU A 241 13.34 -13.41 -0.17
C LEU A 241 14.72 -13.44 0.48
N ALA A 242 15.63 -14.32 0.03
CA ALA A 242 17.03 -14.32 0.47
C ALA A 242 17.74 -13.00 0.10
N THR A 243 17.44 -12.44 -1.08
CA THR A 243 17.92 -11.10 -1.46
C THR A 243 17.40 -10.03 -0.50
N VAL A 244 16.12 -10.10 -0.11
CA VAL A 244 15.55 -9.19 0.90
C VAL A 244 16.24 -9.37 2.25
N ALA A 245 16.50 -10.60 2.68
CA ALA A 245 17.19 -10.91 3.93
C ALA A 245 18.61 -10.32 3.96
N LYS A 246 19.38 -10.46 2.89
CA LYS A 246 20.73 -9.87 2.77
C LYS A 246 20.70 -8.35 2.87
N LEU A 247 19.77 -7.69 2.18
CA LEU A 247 19.60 -6.23 2.27
C LEU A 247 19.20 -5.80 3.69
N TRP A 248 18.38 -6.60 4.36
CA TRP A 248 17.96 -6.32 5.73
C TRP A 248 19.10 -6.49 6.72
N GLN A 249 19.94 -7.52 6.57
CA GLN A 249 21.17 -7.69 7.36
C GLN A 249 22.10 -6.46 7.26
N GLY A 250 22.16 -5.81 6.11
CA GLY A 250 22.89 -4.54 5.95
C GLY A 250 22.23 -3.35 6.63
N TYR A 251 20.89 -3.32 6.75
CA TYR A 251 20.17 -2.21 7.38
C TYR A 251 20.08 -2.34 8.91
N LYS A 252 19.96 -3.57 9.40
CA LYS A 252 19.70 -3.89 10.81
C LYS A 252 20.70 -3.26 11.79
N PRO A 253 22.03 -3.22 11.54
CA PRO A 253 22.97 -2.57 12.45
C PRO A 253 22.67 -1.09 12.69
N LEU A 254 22.22 -0.36 11.67
CA LEU A 254 21.80 1.04 11.83
C LEU A 254 20.52 1.15 12.68
N VAL A 255 19.56 0.27 12.45
CA VAL A 255 18.34 0.21 13.27
C VAL A 255 18.68 -0.09 14.73
N ASP A 256 19.52 -1.09 14.99
CA ASP A 256 19.96 -1.48 16.33
C ASP A 256 20.73 -0.33 17.01
N LYS A 257 21.62 0.36 16.29
CA LYS A 257 22.36 1.53 16.78
C LYS A 257 21.40 2.61 17.28
N VAL A 258 20.39 2.98 16.50
CA VAL A 258 19.41 4.02 16.88
C VAL A 258 18.55 3.56 18.06
N VAL A 259 18.18 2.29 18.11
CA VAL A 259 17.37 1.71 19.21
C VAL A 259 18.16 1.64 20.52
N ALA A 260 19.46 1.32 20.47
CA ALA A 260 20.33 1.17 21.63
C ALA A 260 20.90 2.50 22.15
N SER A 261 20.93 3.54 21.32
CA SER A 261 21.45 4.85 21.70
C SER A 261 20.66 5.47 22.86
N SER A 262 21.37 5.97 23.88
CA SER A 262 20.80 6.83 24.93
C SER A 262 20.47 8.22 24.41
N SER A 263 21.22 8.72 23.40
CA SER A 263 20.90 9.97 22.71
C SER A 263 19.82 9.77 21.64
N ASN A 264 18.96 10.76 21.47
CA ASN A 264 17.98 10.83 20.38
C ASN A 264 18.57 11.45 19.09
N ASP A 265 19.84 11.84 19.11
CA ASP A 265 20.53 12.37 17.94
C ASP A 265 20.88 11.26 16.97
N VAL A 266 20.44 11.41 15.73
CA VAL A 266 20.80 10.54 14.62
C VAL A 266 21.66 11.36 13.67
N SER A 267 22.88 10.89 13.40
CA SER A 267 23.82 11.68 12.58
C SER A 267 23.31 11.87 11.14
N PRO A 268 23.68 12.97 10.45
CA PRO A 268 23.35 13.15 9.03
C PRO A 268 23.82 11.98 8.14
N VAL A 269 24.95 11.36 8.49
CA VAL A 269 25.47 10.16 7.81
C VAL A 269 24.50 8.98 7.97
N ASP A 270 24.04 8.72 9.20
CA ASP A 270 23.06 7.66 9.48
C ASP A 270 21.73 7.89 8.76
N LEU A 271 21.27 9.15 8.66
CA LEU A 271 20.08 9.51 7.88
C LEU A 271 20.26 9.24 6.39
N GLY A 272 21.42 9.59 5.83
CA GLY A 272 21.77 9.28 4.45
C GLY A 272 21.80 7.77 4.18
N VAL A 273 22.35 6.97 5.10
CA VAL A 273 22.34 5.50 5.00
C VAL A 273 20.91 4.97 5.07
N ALA A 274 20.08 5.44 6.01
CA ALA A 274 18.68 5.03 6.13
C ALA A 274 17.89 5.31 4.84
N ALA A 275 18.09 6.47 4.22
CA ALA A 275 17.46 6.83 2.96
C ALA A 275 17.89 5.92 1.81
N LYS A 276 19.20 5.67 1.67
CA LYS A 276 19.79 4.85 0.59
C LYS A 276 19.39 3.38 0.69
N VAL A 277 19.45 2.77 1.87
CA VAL A 277 19.19 1.33 2.07
C VAL A 277 17.69 1.00 1.97
N ASN A 278 16.82 1.96 2.29
CA ASN A 278 15.38 1.76 2.24
C ASN A 278 14.84 1.44 0.84
N LEU A 279 15.38 2.07 -0.22
CA LEU A 279 14.86 1.91 -1.59
C LEU A 279 15.11 0.51 -2.18
N PRO A 280 16.33 -0.08 -2.10
CA PRO A 280 16.56 -1.46 -2.50
C PRO A 280 15.70 -2.46 -1.74
N LEU A 281 15.52 -2.28 -0.42
CA LEU A 281 14.63 -3.13 0.40
C LEU A 281 13.19 -3.07 -0.09
N LEU A 282 12.65 -1.87 -0.31
CA LEU A 282 11.30 -1.68 -0.85
C LEU A 282 11.15 -2.33 -2.23
N LYS A 283 12.11 -2.10 -3.14
CA LYS A 283 12.07 -2.63 -4.52
C LYS A 283 12.04 -4.15 -4.52
N ASN A 284 12.94 -4.79 -3.78
CA ASN A 284 13.02 -6.25 -3.71
C ASN A 284 11.82 -6.87 -3.01
N MET A 285 11.28 -6.22 -1.99
CA MET A 285 10.06 -6.70 -1.36
C MET A 285 8.81 -6.52 -2.24
N ASN A 286 8.72 -5.44 -3.02
CA ASN A 286 7.68 -5.29 -4.04
C ASN A 286 7.76 -6.39 -5.10
N LYS A 287 8.98 -6.78 -5.52
CA LYS A 287 9.18 -7.89 -6.45
C LYS A 287 8.68 -9.21 -5.85
N ALA A 288 9.03 -9.53 -4.60
CA ALA A 288 8.52 -10.73 -3.92
C ALA A 288 6.98 -10.76 -3.83
N VAL A 289 6.33 -9.64 -3.49
CA VAL A 289 4.86 -9.56 -3.49
C VAL A 289 4.28 -9.82 -4.88
N GLY A 290 4.90 -9.29 -5.93
CA GLY A 290 4.48 -9.54 -7.31
C GLY A 290 4.63 -11.01 -7.73
N MET A 291 5.65 -11.72 -7.22
CA MET A 291 5.83 -13.14 -7.48
C MET A 291 4.73 -13.97 -6.81
N TYR A 292 4.40 -13.69 -5.54
CA TYR A 292 3.25 -14.31 -4.87
C TYR A 292 1.93 -13.98 -5.57
N GLN A 293 1.73 -12.74 -6.02
CA GLN A 293 0.50 -12.41 -6.76
C GLN A 293 0.38 -13.23 -8.06
N LYS A 294 1.49 -13.45 -8.77
CA LYS A 294 1.50 -14.23 -10.02
C LYS A 294 1.39 -15.74 -9.82
N SER A 295 1.67 -16.24 -8.61
CA SER A 295 1.53 -17.67 -8.30
C SER A 295 0.09 -18.09 -8.00
N VAL A 296 -0.83 -17.13 -7.89
CA VAL A 296 -2.27 -17.40 -7.84
C VAL A 296 -2.71 -17.92 -9.21
N LYS A 297 -3.40 -19.07 -9.22
CA LYS A 297 -3.91 -19.75 -10.42
C LYS A 297 -5.43 -19.64 -10.49
#